data_AF-A0A094B3G4-F1
#
_entry.id   AF-A0A094B3G4-F1
#
_cell.length_a   1.000
_cell.length_b   1.000
_cell.length_c   1.000
_cell.angle_alpha   90.00
_cell.angle_beta   90.00
_cell.angle_gamma   90.00
#
_symmetry.space_group_name_H-M   'P 1'
#
loop_
_entity.id
_entity.type
_entity.pdbx_description
1 polymer ?
#
loop_
_entity_poly.entity_id
_entity_poly.type
_entity_poly.pdbx_seq_one_letter_code
_entity_poly.pdbx_strand_id
1 'polypeptide(L)'
;NVPEHDLKPQDRANPDRPQASALPSYMSLSGSESETLPGFVSPAFTPPATPGTATPAQNRQAASVPVDSSIPDGGCGQKKPRLLEVLPEVNCVVRARIPTTTGTEMFLHLYTNNVDQKEHLAIVFGNTIRSSSLDAVRPGETEMDRMIRGAYTGRLYPGRTTSQLPSSQAEVAKSDAPLVRIHSECYTGETAWSARCDCGEQLDEAARLMALPGSNGGVIVYLRQEGRGIGLGEKLKAYNLQDLGSDTVEANILLRHPADARSYGLATAMLRDLGQSEIRLLTNNPDKVRAVEGPNREIVVKERVAMVPLAWRGKGGIKSHEVGEYLRTKIEKMGHMLSMETA
;
A
#
# COMPACT_ATOMS: atom_id res chain seq x y z
N ASN A 1 -31.76 76.43 -20.25
CA ASN A 1 -31.12 75.57 -21.27
C ASN A 1 -31.79 74.21 -21.16
N VAL A 2 -32.92 73.89 -21.82
CA VAL A 2 -33.18 73.80 -23.29
C VAL A 2 -32.18 72.85 -23.96
N PRO A 3 -32.62 71.83 -24.74
CA PRO A 3 -32.36 70.43 -24.35
C PRO A 3 -31.73 69.57 -25.47
N GLU A 4 -32.14 68.29 -25.56
CA GLU A 4 -31.81 67.26 -26.55
C GLU A 4 -31.60 67.74 -28.00
N HIS A 5 -30.69 67.10 -28.74
CA HIS A 5 -31.09 66.48 -30.00
C HIS A 5 -30.16 65.37 -30.52
N ASP A 6 -30.80 64.44 -31.23
CA ASP A 6 -30.28 63.26 -31.92
C ASP A 6 -29.60 63.60 -33.27
N LEU A 7 -28.68 62.72 -33.75
CA LEU A 7 -28.49 62.26 -35.15
C LEU A 7 -27.05 61.84 -35.56
N LYS A 8 -27.01 60.68 -36.23
CA LYS A 8 -25.90 59.98 -36.95
C LYS A 8 -25.61 60.63 -38.34
N PRO A 9 -24.46 60.39 -39.04
CA PRO A 9 -24.23 59.12 -39.77
C PRO A 9 -22.77 58.64 -40.08
N GLN A 10 -22.65 57.31 -40.28
CA GLN A 10 -21.83 56.56 -41.29
C GLN A 10 -20.28 56.81 -41.38
N ASP A 11 -19.40 55.86 -41.76
CA ASP A 11 -19.57 54.56 -42.43
C ASP A 11 -18.37 53.58 -42.19
N ARG A 12 -18.54 52.30 -42.56
CA ARG A 12 -17.53 51.25 -42.91
C ARG A 12 -16.58 50.65 -41.85
N ALA A 13 -16.75 49.34 -41.60
CA ALA A 13 -15.86 48.24 -42.05
C ALA A 13 -15.93 46.99 -41.12
N ASN A 14 -16.60 45.94 -41.62
CA ASN A 14 -16.67 44.56 -41.09
C ASN A 14 -15.40 43.76 -41.55
N PRO A 15 -15.19 42.44 -41.26
CA PRO A 15 -15.90 41.48 -40.39
C PRO A 15 -14.91 40.82 -39.37
N ASP A 16 -15.02 39.62 -38.78
CA ASP A 16 -16.01 38.51 -38.81
C ASP A 16 -15.96 37.70 -37.48
N ARG A 17 -16.96 36.83 -37.25
CA ARG A 17 -16.96 35.70 -36.31
C ARG A 17 -18.18 34.80 -36.60
N PRO A 18 -18.03 33.52 -36.99
CA PRO A 18 -19.18 32.67 -37.31
C PRO A 18 -19.77 31.94 -36.09
N GLN A 19 -21.08 31.70 -36.14
CA GLN A 19 -21.85 30.84 -35.23
C GLN A 19 -22.36 29.57 -35.94
N ALA A 20 -22.87 28.65 -35.12
CA ALA A 20 -23.63 27.42 -35.37
C ALA A 20 -24.43 27.24 -36.69
N SER A 21 -24.64 25.97 -37.05
CA SER A 21 -25.66 25.50 -38.00
C SER A 21 -26.51 24.37 -37.38
N ALA A 22 -27.70 24.13 -37.96
CA ALA A 22 -28.78 23.35 -37.35
C ALA A 22 -29.26 22.14 -38.20
N LEU A 23 -30.23 21.42 -37.63
CA LEU A 23 -30.89 20.18 -38.11
C LEU A 23 -31.60 20.29 -39.48
N PRO A 24 -31.99 19.13 -40.05
CA PRO A 24 -33.29 18.99 -40.72
C PRO A 24 -34.16 17.83 -40.16
N SER A 25 -35.31 17.59 -40.81
CA SER A 25 -36.59 17.22 -40.15
C SER A 25 -37.26 15.91 -40.63
N TYR A 26 -38.41 15.61 -40.00
CA TYR A 26 -39.24 14.39 -40.05
C TYR A 26 -39.75 13.92 -41.43
N MET A 27 -39.95 12.60 -41.55
CA MET A 27 -41.11 11.98 -42.21
C MET A 27 -41.58 10.77 -41.39
N SER A 28 -42.89 10.50 -41.40
CA SER A 28 -43.54 9.36 -40.73
C SER A 28 -44.18 8.43 -41.75
N LEU A 29 -44.33 7.13 -41.42
CA LEU A 29 -45.59 6.38 -41.61
C LEU A 29 -45.57 5.00 -40.90
N SER A 30 -46.78 4.51 -40.66
CA SER A 30 -47.20 3.37 -39.84
C SER A 30 -46.71 1.98 -40.24
N GLY A 31 -46.54 1.09 -39.24
CA GLY A 31 -46.56 -0.37 -39.39
C GLY A 31 -46.76 -1.03 -38.02
N SER A 32 -47.74 -1.93 -37.91
CA SER A 32 -48.08 -2.64 -36.67
C SER A 32 -47.68 -4.11 -36.77
N GLU A 33 -46.75 -4.58 -35.93
CA GLU A 33 -46.49 -6.00 -35.75
C GLU A 33 -45.89 -6.29 -34.38
N SER A 34 -46.25 -7.43 -33.79
CA SER A 34 -45.81 -7.84 -32.46
C SER A 34 -44.55 -8.70 -32.55
N GLU A 35 -43.41 -8.17 -32.14
CA GLU A 35 -42.20 -8.98 -31.95
C GLU A 35 -41.76 -8.97 -30.49
N THR A 36 -41.69 -10.17 -29.90
CA THR A 36 -41.11 -10.42 -28.59
C THR A 36 -39.60 -10.17 -28.66
N LEU A 37 -39.08 -9.31 -27.79
CA LEU A 37 -37.64 -9.08 -27.66
C LEU A 37 -36.89 -10.41 -27.42
N PRO A 38 -35.88 -10.77 -28.23
CA PRO A 38 -35.09 -11.96 -27.97
C PRO A 38 -34.28 -11.77 -26.69
N GLY A 39 -34.25 -12.80 -25.84
CA GLY A 39 -33.55 -12.75 -24.56
C GLY A 39 -32.05 -12.53 -24.75
N PHE A 40 -31.50 -11.52 -24.09
CA PHE A 40 -30.05 -11.30 -24.01
C PHE A 40 -29.40 -12.42 -23.18
N VAL A 41 -29.08 -13.53 -23.84
CA VAL A 41 -28.14 -14.52 -23.31
C VAL A 41 -26.76 -13.89 -23.33
N SER A 42 -26.39 -13.22 -22.24
CA SER A 42 -25.01 -12.76 -22.03
C SER A 42 -24.07 -13.96 -22.10
N PRO A 43 -23.05 -13.98 -22.98
CA PRO A 43 -22.05 -15.02 -22.96
C PRO A 43 -21.34 -15.00 -21.61
N ALA A 44 -21.04 -16.19 -21.06
CA ALA A 44 -20.39 -16.31 -19.77
C ALA A 44 -19.06 -15.53 -19.78
N PHE A 45 -18.96 -14.54 -18.89
CA PHE A 45 -17.75 -13.74 -18.73
C PHE A 45 -16.64 -14.60 -18.10
N THR A 46 -15.91 -15.31 -18.95
CA THR A 46 -14.66 -15.97 -18.56
C THR A 46 -13.58 -14.89 -18.54
N PRO A 47 -13.11 -14.43 -17.38
CA PRO A 47 -12.07 -13.40 -17.34
C PRO A 47 -10.80 -13.94 -18.02
N PRO A 48 -10.10 -13.14 -18.84
CA PRO A 48 -8.82 -13.54 -19.39
C PRO A 48 -7.84 -13.81 -18.24
N ALA A 49 -7.15 -14.94 -18.28
CA ALA A 49 -6.19 -15.32 -17.25
C ALA A 49 -5.08 -14.26 -17.14
N THR A 50 -5.07 -13.50 -16.06
CA THR A 50 -4.01 -12.54 -15.76
C THR A 50 -2.69 -13.28 -15.57
N PRO A 51 -1.65 -13.03 -16.37
CA PRO A 51 -0.36 -13.67 -16.17
C PRO A 51 0.27 -13.16 -14.86
N GLY A 52 0.33 -13.99 -13.82
CA GLY A 52 1.10 -13.69 -12.60
C GLY A 52 0.55 -14.17 -11.25
N THR A 53 -0.74 -14.49 -11.12
CA THR A 53 -1.39 -14.65 -9.79
C THR A 53 -1.28 -16.03 -9.12
N ALA A 54 -0.51 -16.96 -9.68
CA ALA A 54 -0.40 -18.34 -9.16
C ALA A 54 0.96 -18.61 -8.48
N THR A 55 1.20 -17.99 -7.32
CA THR A 55 2.25 -18.47 -6.40
C THR A 55 1.79 -19.82 -5.83
N PRO A 56 2.53 -20.95 -6.01
CA PRO A 56 2.09 -22.24 -5.51
C PRO A 56 1.98 -22.23 -3.99
N ALA A 57 0.81 -22.60 -3.46
CA ALA A 57 0.53 -22.66 -2.03
C ALA A 57 1.28 -23.80 -1.33
N GLN A 58 2.59 -23.64 -1.13
CA GLN A 58 3.37 -24.51 -0.26
C GLN A 58 3.17 -24.07 1.20
N ASN A 59 2.75 -25.03 2.04
CA ASN A 59 2.42 -24.84 3.45
C ASN A 59 3.66 -24.71 4.36
N ARG A 60 4.72 -24.05 3.87
CA ARG A 60 6.02 -23.92 4.55
C ARG A 60 6.14 -22.53 5.17
N GLN A 61 6.35 -22.49 6.49
CA GLN A 61 6.67 -21.26 7.20
C GLN A 61 8.02 -20.71 6.72
N ALA A 62 8.17 -19.38 6.68
CA ALA A 62 9.42 -18.73 6.30
C ALA A 62 10.45 -18.83 7.43
N ALA A 63 11.73 -18.99 7.07
CA ALA A 63 12.82 -19.10 8.05
C ALA A 63 12.94 -17.81 8.88
N SER A 64 13.02 -17.95 10.21
CA SER A 64 13.24 -16.85 11.13
C SER A 64 14.52 -17.01 11.94
N VAL A 65 15.04 -15.89 12.43
CA VAL A 65 16.21 -15.81 13.32
C VAL A 65 15.82 -14.91 14.49
N PRO A 66 16.00 -15.33 15.77
CA PRO A 66 15.77 -14.47 16.91
C PRO A 66 16.59 -13.18 16.82
N VAL A 67 16.02 -12.06 17.25
CA VAL A 67 16.72 -10.79 17.36
C VAL A 67 16.91 -10.49 18.84
N ASP A 68 18.17 -10.40 19.27
CA ASP A 68 18.49 -9.90 20.61
C ASP A 68 18.43 -8.38 20.61
N SER A 69 17.23 -7.88 20.93
CA SER A 69 16.92 -6.46 21.10
C SER A 69 17.47 -5.89 22.42
N SER A 70 18.19 -6.64 23.25
CA SER A 70 18.81 -6.10 24.47
C SER A 70 20.11 -5.32 24.15
N ILE A 71 20.93 -5.84 23.23
CA ILE A 71 22.22 -5.27 22.85
C ILE A 71 22.04 -3.95 22.07
N PRO A 72 22.69 -2.83 22.45
CA PRO A 72 22.56 -1.55 21.74
C PRO A 72 22.96 -1.58 20.27
N ASP A 73 24.02 -2.33 19.93
CA ASP A 73 24.46 -2.59 18.56
C ASP A 73 23.87 -3.89 17.98
N GLY A 74 22.94 -4.55 18.69
CA GLY A 74 22.25 -5.76 18.24
C GLY A 74 21.41 -5.52 16.98
N GLY A 75 21.16 -6.58 16.21
CA GLY A 75 20.21 -6.52 15.09
C GLY A 75 20.78 -6.10 13.72
N CYS A 76 22.05 -6.40 13.45
CA CYS A 76 22.66 -6.41 12.10
C CYS A 76 22.87 -5.02 11.43
N GLY A 77 23.85 -4.94 10.52
CA GLY A 77 24.14 -3.73 9.73
C GLY A 77 25.18 -2.79 10.36
N GLN A 78 26.19 -2.39 9.57
CA GLN A 78 27.27 -1.49 10.03
C GLN A 78 26.87 -0.01 10.09
N LYS A 79 25.68 0.37 9.61
CA LYS A 79 25.19 1.75 9.64
C LYS A 79 24.20 1.93 10.80
N LYS A 80 24.30 3.06 11.51
CA LYS A 80 23.24 3.49 12.43
C LYS A 80 22.15 4.17 11.57
N PRO A 81 20.91 3.65 11.55
CA PRO A 81 19.81 4.32 10.84
C PRO A 81 19.52 5.67 11.51
N ARG A 82 19.07 6.65 10.74
CA ARG A 82 18.59 7.93 11.27
C ARG A 82 17.25 7.68 11.96
N LEU A 83 17.29 7.46 13.27
CA LEU A 83 16.10 7.46 14.13
C LEU A 83 15.61 8.91 14.30
N LEU A 84 14.30 9.07 14.49
CA LEU A 84 13.71 10.32 14.96
C LEU A 84 13.85 10.37 16.49
N GLU A 85 14.03 11.55 17.07
CA GLU A 85 14.10 11.71 18.55
C GLU A 85 12.76 11.44 19.23
N VAL A 86 11.66 11.79 18.55
CA VAL A 86 10.28 11.59 18.98
C VAL A 86 9.52 10.88 17.85
N LEU A 87 8.63 9.95 18.20
CA LEU A 87 7.78 9.30 17.20
C LEU A 87 6.75 10.28 16.62
N PRO A 88 6.43 10.18 15.32
CA PRO A 88 5.34 10.94 14.69
C PRO A 88 3.99 10.67 15.38
N GLU A 89 3.12 11.67 15.37
CA GLU A 89 1.72 11.45 15.72
C GLU A 89 1.00 10.87 14.51
N VAL A 90 0.21 9.82 14.73
CA VAL A 90 -0.59 9.15 13.70
C VAL A 90 -2.01 8.92 14.21
N ASN A 91 -2.98 8.98 13.31
CA ASN A 91 -4.39 8.79 13.64
C ASN A 91 -5.05 7.89 12.59
N CYS A 92 -5.67 6.79 13.01
CA CYS A 92 -6.45 5.94 12.13
C CYS A 92 -7.80 6.61 11.83
N VAL A 93 -7.95 7.09 10.60
CA VAL A 93 -9.14 7.83 10.16
C VAL A 93 -10.31 6.88 9.90
N VAL A 94 -10.06 5.78 9.17
CA VAL A 94 -11.09 4.81 8.74
C VAL A 94 -10.52 3.39 8.66
N ARG A 95 -11.37 2.39 8.92
CA ARG A 95 -11.10 0.97 8.70
C ARG A 95 -12.19 0.30 7.85
N ALA A 96 -11.80 -0.43 6.80
CA ALA A 96 -12.71 -1.20 5.96
C ALA A 96 -12.30 -2.68 5.87
N ARG A 97 -13.27 -3.60 5.94
CA ARG A 97 -13.05 -5.02 5.64
C ARG A 97 -12.95 -5.20 4.12
N ILE A 98 -11.88 -5.83 3.66
CA ILE A 98 -11.69 -6.20 2.24
C ILE A 98 -11.93 -7.71 2.10
N PRO A 99 -12.92 -8.16 1.31
CA PRO A 99 -13.07 -9.56 0.96
C PRO A 99 -11.86 -10.06 0.19
N THR A 100 -11.29 -11.20 0.59
CA THR A 100 -10.20 -11.88 -0.14
C THR A 100 -10.74 -13.12 -0.85
N THR A 101 -10.11 -13.52 -1.95
CA THR A 101 -10.45 -14.75 -2.70
C THR A 101 -10.17 -16.04 -1.92
N THR A 102 -9.27 -15.98 -0.92
CA THR A 102 -8.92 -17.09 -0.02
C THR A 102 -9.85 -17.21 1.19
N GLY A 103 -10.80 -16.28 1.37
CA GLY A 103 -11.68 -16.22 2.55
C GLY A 103 -11.03 -15.66 3.82
N THR A 104 -9.74 -15.34 3.78
CA THR A 104 -8.99 -14.69 4.87
C THR A 104 -9.63 -13.34 5.24
N GLU A 105 -9.83 -13.08 6.54
CA GLU A 105 -10.29 -11.77 6.98
C GLU A 105 -9.15 -10.75 6.86
N MET A 106 -9.36 -9.71 6.05
CA MET A 106 -8.41 -8.63 5.82
C MET A 106 -9.09 -7.28 6.04
N PHE A 107 -8.39 -6.35 6.69
CA PHE A 107 -8.86 -5.00 6.96
C PHE A 107 -7.81 -3.97 6.54
N LEU A 108 -8.22 -2.96 5.78
CA LEU A 108 -7.40 -1.78 5.53
C LEU A 108 -7.70 -0.73 6.59
N HIS A 109 -6.64 -0.20 7.20
CA HIS A 109 -6.68 0.94 8.11
C HIS A 109 -5.96 2.11 7.43
N LEU A 110 -6.65 3.24 7.28
CA LEU A 110 -6.10 4.47 6.69
C LEU A 110 -5.62 5.41 7.79
N TYR A 111 -4.38 5.87 7.69
CA TYR A 111 -3.72 6.74 8.66
C TYR A 111 -3.39 8.10 8.09
N THR A 112 -3.68 9.15 8.86
CA THR A 112 -3.06 10.47 8.69
C THR A 112 -1.96 10.67 9.74
N ASN A 113 -1.08 11.63 9.50
CA ASN A 113 0.10 11.87 10.34
C ASN A 113 0.48 13.37 10.39
N ASN A 114 1.44 13.73 11.26
CA ASN A 114 1.92 15.12 11.43
C ASN A 114 3.28 15.43 10.76
N VAL A 115 3.87 14.49 10.01
CA VAL A 115 5.18 14.61 9.34
C VAL A 115 5.06 14.92 7.85
N ASP A 116 4.06 14.35 7.16
CA ASP A 116 3.74 14.68 5.78
C ASP A 116 2.23 14.79 5.54
N GLN A 117 1.86 15.25 4.34
CA GLN A 117 0.45 15.41 3.92
C GLN A 117 -0.13 14.14 3.29
N LYS A 118 0.53 12.97 3.46
CA LYS A 118 0.11 11.73 2.82
C LYS A 118 -0.66 10.87 3.80
N GLU A 119 -1.63 10.15 3.24
CA GLU A 119 -2.24 9.03 3.91
C GLU A 119 -1.32 7.81 3.82
N HIS A 120 -1.31 6.97 4.85
CA HIS A 120 -0.61 5.69 4.88
C HIS A 120 -1.58 4.57 5.22
N LEU A 121 -1.22 3.33 4.90
CA LEU A 121 -2.11 2.18 5.06
C LEU A 121 -1.49 1.13 6.00
N ALA A 122 -2.30 0.53 6.86
CA ALA A 122 -1.98 -0.75 7.48
C ALA A 122 -2.96 -1.81 6.99
N ILE A 123 -2.43 -2.82 6.30
CA ILE A 123 -3.17 -4.00 5.84
C ILE A 123 -3.08 -5.03 6.97
N VAL A 124 -4.18 -5.25 7.67
CA VAL A 124 -4.27 -6.15 8.83
C VAL A 124 -4.95 -7.44 8.39
N PHE A 125 -4.30 -8.57 8.67
CA PHE A 125 -4.83 -9.91 8.44
C PHE A 125 -5.29 -10.49 9.78
N GLY A 126 -6.50 -11.05 9.82
CA GLY A 126 -7.20 -11.40 11.06
C GLY A 126 -8.06 -10.24 11.59
N ASN A 127 -8.70 -10.46 12.75
CA ASN A 127 -9.67 -9.54 13.34
C ASN A 127 -9.34 -9.12 14.80
N THR A 128 -8.21 -9.60 15.32
CA THR A 128 -7.73 -9.40 16.70
C THR A 128 -6.95 -8.09 16.86
N ILE A 129 -6.19 -7.70 15.85
CA ILE A 129 -5.40 -6.45 15.83
C ILE A 129 -6.33 -5.26 15.57
N ARG A 130 -6.27 -4.25 16.44
CA ARG A 130 -7.15 -3.07 16.40
C ARG A 130 -6.38 -1.80 16.70
N SER A 131 -6.82 -0.69 16.09
CA SER A 131 -6.26 0.64 16.31
C SER A 131 -6.90 1.34 17.50
N SER A 132 -6.08 1.90 18.38
CA SER A 132 -6.53 2.67 19.55
C SER A 132 -7.15 4.02 19.18
N SER A 133 -6.56 4.76 18.24
CA SER A 133 -7.11 6.03 17.69
C SER A 133 -8.35 5.82 16.82
N LEU A 134 -8.50 4.64 16.21
CA LEU A 134 -9.77 4.22 15.63
C LEU A 134 -10.81 3.94 16.73
N ASP A 135 -10.49 3.15 17.74
CA ASP A 135 -11.50 2.75 18.74
C ASP A 135 -11.86 3.84 19.75
N ALA A 136 -11.05 4.90 19.88
CA ALA A 136 -11.37 6.10 20.64
C ALA A 136 -12.73 6.71 20.21
N VAL A 137 -13.50 7.21 21.19
CA VAL A 137 -14.75 7.96 20.95
C VAL A 137 -14.41 9.41 20.61
N ARG A 138 -15.01 9.96 19.54
CA ARG A 138 -14.79 11.35 19.12
C ARG A 138 -15.89 12.27 19.66
N PRO A 139 -15.61 13.54 20.02
CA PRO A 139 -16.65 14.46 20.49
C PRO A 139 -17.76 14.66 19.45
N GLY A 140 -19.02 14.48 19.86
CA GLY A 140 -20.19 14.60 18.96
C GLY A 140 -20.44 13.42 18.01
N GLU A 141 -19.65 12.35 18.10
CA GLU A 141 -19.79 11.15 17.28
C GLU A 141 -21.06 10.35 17.59
N THR A 142 -21.85 10.00 16.56
CA THR A 142 -22.94 9.04 16.70
C THR A 142 -22.47 7.60 16.53
N GLU A 143 -23.25 6.63 17.00
CA GLU A 143 -22.99 5.21 16.72
C GLU A 143 -22.92 4.90 15.20
N MET A 144 -23.66 5.65 14.39
CA MET A 144 -23.62 5.50 12.92
C MET A 144 -22.31 6.01 12.35
N ASP A 145 -21.83 7.19 12.75
CA ASP A 145 -20.53 7.73 12.32
C ASP A 145 -19.39 6.79 12.73
N ARG A 146 -19.47 6.26 13.95
CA ARG A 146 -18.54 5.26 14.49
C ARG A 146 -18.54 3.96 13.68
N MET A 147 -19.69 3.50 13.21
CA MET A 147 -19.78 2.35 12.28
C MET A 147 -19.25 2.69 10.87
N ILE A 148 -19.58 3.87 10.32
CA ILE A 148 -19.17 4.34 8.99
C ILE A 148 -17.63 4.38 8.87
N ARG A 149 -16.95 4.96 9.86
CA ARG A 149 -15.48 4.98 9.90
C ARG A 149 -14.86 3.63 10.30
N GLY A 150 -15.67 2.64 10.62
CA GLY A 150 -15.22 1.27 10.86
C GLY A 150 -14.85 0.90 12.29
N ALA A 151 -15.12 1.75 13.28
CA ALA A 151 -14.78 1.53 14.70
C ALA A 151 -15.78 0.62 15.45
N TYR A 152 -16.04 -0.56 14.88
CA TYR A 152 -17.01 -1.54 15.37
C TYR A 152 -16.38 -2.90 15.75
N THR A 153 -17.10 -3.73 16.50
CA THR A 153 -16.76 -5.14 16.78
C THR A 153 -17.67 -6.10 16.00
N GLY A 154 -17.16 -7.30 15.67
CA GLY A 154 -17.86 -8.27 14.82
C GLY A 154 -18.06 -7.82 13.37
N ARG A 155 -19.11 -8.34 12.71
CA ARG A 155 -19.44 -8.02 11.31
C ARG A 155 -20.62 -7.03 11.22
N LEU A 156 -20.57 -6.11 10.26
CA LEU A 156 -21.72 -5.26 9.92
C LEU A 156 -22.79 -6.06 9.17
N TYR A 157 -24.04 -5.64 9.33
CA TYR A 157 -25.21 -6.16 8.61
C TYR A 157 -26.25 -5.03 8.45
N PRO A 158 -27.14 -5.08 7.44
CA PRO A 158 -28.19 -4.08 7.25
C PRO A 158 -29.07 -3.94 8.50
N GLY A 159 -29.37 -2.71 8.91
CA GLY A 159 -30.18 -2.43 10.10
C GLY A 159 -29.45 -2.51 11.45
N ARG A 160 -28.13 -2.75 11.45
CA ARG A 160 -27.31 -2.67 12.68
C ARG A 160 -27.28 -1.24 13.23
N THR A 161 -27.50 -1.08 14.54
CA THR A 161 -27.57 0.22 15.22
C THR A 161 -26.43 0.50 16.22
N THR A 162 -25.68 -0.53 16.64
CA THR A 162 -24.60 -0.40 17.64
C THR A 162 -23.24 -0.79 17.07
N SER A 163 -22.22 0.04 17.31
CA SER A 163 -20.82 -0.22 16.98
C SER A 163 -20.23 -1.39 17.77
N GLN A 164 -20.73 -1.64 18.98
CA GLN A 164 -20.32 -2.76 19.82
C GLN A 164 -21.38 -3.88 19.77
N LEU A 165 -20.92 -5.13 19.62
CA LEU A 165 -21.68 -6.31 20.02
C LEU A 165 -21.40 -6.61 21.51
N PRO A 166 -22.40 -7.01 22.30
CA PRO A 166 -22.16 -7.50 23.66
C PRO A 166 -21.24 -8.71 23.59
N SER A 167 -20.07 -8.61 24.21
CA SER A 167 -19.07 -9.67 24.19
C SER A 167 -19.54 -10.85 25.02
N SER A 168 -19.67 -12.03 24.39
CA SER A 168 -19.07 -13.19 25.03
C SER A 168 -17.59 -12.84 25.23
N GLN A 169 -17.05 -13.11 26.42
CA GLN A 169 -15.66 -12.81 26.76
C GLN A 169 -14.73 -13.65 25.88
N ALA A 170 -14.47 -13.16 24.66
CA ALA A 170 -13.32 -13.58 23.88
C ALA A 170 -12.11 -13.04 24.64
N GLU A 171 -11.61 -13.86 25.58
CA GLU A 171 -10.27 -13.68 26.12
C GLU A 171 -9.35 -13.43 24.93
N VAL A 172 -8.62 -12.31 24.97
CA VAL A 172 -7.51 -12.09 24.04
C VAL A 172 -6.43 -13.06 24.47
N ALA A 173 -6.57 -14.31 24.03
CA ALA A 173 -5.58 -15.35 24.20
C ALA A 173 -4.25 -14.75 23.73
N LYS A 174 -3.18 -14.93 24.52
CA LYS A 174 -1.84 -14.47 24.16
C LYS A 174 -1.42 -15.12 22.85
N SER A 175 -1.69 -14.45 21.74
CA SER A 175 -1.18 -14.81 20.42
C SER A 175 0.29 -14.44 20.37
N ASP A 176 1.11 -15.28 19.76
CA ASP A 176 2.50 -14.92 19.48
C ASP A 176 2.59 -13.61 18.69
N ALA A 177 3.68 -12.88 18.89
CA ALA A 177 3.97 -11.63 18.21
C ALA A 177 3.66 -11.72 16.70
N PRO A 178 2.81 -10.83 16.14
CA PRO A 178 2.34 -10.99 14.78
C PRO A 178 3.46 -10.85 13.76
N LEU A 179 3.26 -11.46 12.59
CA LEU A 179 4.14 -11.24 11.46
C LEU A 179 3.91 -9.81 10.94
N VAL A 180 4.96 -9.01 10.86
CA VAL A 180 4.90 -7.61 10.45
C VAL A 180 5.81 -7.37 9.26
N ARG A 181 5.30 -6.65 8.26
CA ARG A 181 6.03 -6.25 7.06
C ARG A 181 5.96 -4.74 6.90
N ILE A 182 7.11 -4.05 6.93
CA ILE A 182 7.18 -2.64 6.56
C ILE A 182 7.48 -2.54 5.08
N HIS A 183 6.47 -2.14 4.31
CA HIS A 183 6.53 -2.00 2.88
C HIS A 183 6.61 -0.53 2.48
N SER A 184 7.53 -0.20 1.57
CA SER A 184 7.59 1.11 0.95
C SER A 184 6.93 0.98 -0.42
N GLU A 185 5.92 1.82 -0.69
CA GLU A 185 5.23 1.94 -1.98
C GLU A 185 6.19 1.85 -3.17
N CYS A 186 5.86 0.99 -4.13
CA CYS A 186 6.60 0.79 -5.38
C CYS A 186 5.62 0.54 -6.52
N TYR A 187 4.97 1.60 -6.99
CA TYR A 187 3.92 1.58 -8.02
C TYR A 187 4.29 0.76 -9.25
N THR A 188 5.54 0.89 -9.72
CA THR A 188 6.02 0.16 -10.91
C THR A 188 6.08 -1.36 -10.68
N GLY A 189 6.50 -1.81 -9.49
CA GLY A 189 6.61 -3.23 -9.17
C GLY A 189 5.28 -3.87 -8.74
N GLU A 190 4.41 -3.09 -8.10
CA GLU A 190 3.14 -3.56 -7.52
C GLU A 190 1.98 -3.47 -8.51
N THR A 191 1.88 -2.38 -9.26
CA THR A 191 0.73 -2.08 -10.14
C THR A 191 1.05 -2.27 -11.62
N ALA A 192 2.30 -2.01 -12.03
CA ALA A 192 2.70 -2.06 -13.44
C ALA A 192 3.54 -3.29 -13.81
N TRP A 193 3.56 -4.32 -12.95
CA TRP A 193 4.25 -5.62 -13.17
C TRP A 193 5.72 -5.49 -13.61
N SER A 194 6.43 -4.46 -13.12
CA SER A 194 7.78 -4.14 -13.59
C SER A 194 8.80 -5.20 -13.22
N ALA A 195 9.42 -5.79 -14.24
CA ALA A 195 10.56 -6.69 -14.11
C ALA A 195 11.90 -5.98 -13.77
N ARG A 196 11.88 -4.75 -13.22
CA ARG A 196 13.08 -4.07 -12.70
C ARG A 196 13.29 -4.24 -11.19
N CYS A 197 12.29 -4.74 -10.46
CA CYS A 197 12.37 -4.89 -9.01
C CYS A 197 11.43 -6.00 -8.50
N ASP A 198 11.75 -6.57 -7.35
CA ASP A 198 10.97 -7.62 -6.69
C ASP A 198 9.90 -7.09 -5.70
N CYS A 199 9.52 -5.81 -5.80
CA CYS A 199 8.66 -5.17 -4.81
C CYS A 199 7.23 -5.74 -4.78
N GLY A 200 6.63 -6.03 -5.95
CA GLY A 200 5.31 -6.66 -6.02
C GLY A 200 5.31 -8.05 -5.38
N GLU A 201 6.29 -8.89 -5.74
CA GLU A 201 6.43 -10.24 -5.17
C GLU A 201 6.62 -10.23 -3.65
N GLN A 202 7.36 -9.25 -3.13
CA GLN A 202 7.53 -9.09 -1.68
C GLN A 202 6.23 -8.63 -0.98
N LEU A 203 5.34 -7.91 -1.65
CA LEU A 203 4.03 -7.55 -1.11
C LEU A 203 3.11 -8.78 -1.11
N ASP A 204 3.06 -9.50 -2.22
CA ASP A 204 2.24 -10.71 -2.40
C ASP A 204 2.66 -11.84 -1.46
N GLU A 205 3.98 -12.10 -1.32
CA GLU A 205 4.49 -13.12 -0.39
C GLU A 205 4.24 -12.73 1.07
N ALA A 206 4.31 -11.45 1.43
CA ALA A 206 3.95 -10.99 2.78
C ALA A 206 2.46 -11.24 3.05
N ALA A 207 1.58 -10.86 2.12
CA ALA A 207 0.15 -11.09 2.23
C ALA A 207 -0.17 -12.60 2.30
N ARG A 208 0.46 -13.42 1.45
CA ARG A 208 0.31 -14.88 1.44
C ARG A 208 0.71 -15.49 2.78
N LEU A 209 1.86 -15.12 3.35
CA LEU A 209 2.33 -15.63 4.64
C LEU A 209 1.39 -15.28 5.80
N MET A 210 0.83 -14.06 5.80
CA MET A 210 -0.15 -13.60 6.80
C MET A 210 -1.57 -14.16 6.58
N ALA A 211 -1.83 -14.76 5.41
CA ALA A 211 -3.10 -15.37 5.04
C ALA A 211 -3.10 -16.90 5.12
N LEU A 212 -1.99 -17.54 5.51
CA LEU A 212 -1.89 -19.00 5.61
C LEU A 212 -2.84 -19.54 6.70
N PRO A 213 -3.47 -20.72 6.47
CA PRO A 213 -4.23 -21.42 7.51
C PRO A 213 -3.36 -21.68 8.75
N GLY A 214 -3.89 -21.35 9.94
CA GLY A 214 -3.14 -21.48 11.20
C GLY A 214 -2.06 -20.41 11.42
N SER A 215 -1.97 -19.37 10.59
CA SER A 215 -1.22 -18.16 10.93
C SER A 215 -1.99 -17.31 11.95
N ASN A 216 -1.28 -16.61 12.84
CA ASN A 216 -1.86 -15.65 13.79
C ASN A 216 -2.23 -14.31 13.12
N GLY A 217 -2.45 -14.29 11.80
CA GLY A 217 -2.59 -13.07 11.02
C GLY A 217 -1.28 -12.27 10.92
N GLY A 218 -1.40 -10.95 10.76
CA GLY A 218 -0.25 -10.05 10.64
C GLY A 218 -0.59 -8.63 10.17
N VAL A 219 0.43 -7.80 10.03
CA VAL A 219 0.30 -6.39 9.59
C VAL A 219 1.31 -6.07 8.49
N ILE A 220 0.82 -5.62 7.33
CA ILE A 220 1.66 -4.93 6.35
C ILE A 220 1.46 -3.43 6.55
N VAL A 221 2.49 -2.75 7.08
CA VAL A 221 2.53 -1.29 7.12
C VAL A 221 3.02 -0.79 5.77
N TYR A 222 2.10 -0.21 4.99
CA TYR A 222 2.33 0.30 3.64
C TYR A 222 2.52 1.82 3.70
N LEU A 223 3.78 2.25 3.64
CA LEU A 223 4.19 3.64 3.68
C LEU A 223 4.30 4.22 2.27
N ARG A 224 3.61 5.34 2.00
CA ARG A 224 3.56 6.01 0.69
C ARG A 224 4.79 6.89 0.43
N GLN A 225 5.94 6.21 0.36
CA GLN A 225 7.28 6.77 0.19
C GLN A 225 8.00 6.16 -1.02
N GLU A 226 7.33 6.22 -2.17
CA GLU A 226 7.86 5.82 -3.48
C GLU A 226 9.28 6.37 -3.77
N GLY A 227 10.06 5.60 -4.51
CA GLY A 227 11.41 5.96 -4.94
C GLY A 227 12.45 5.98 -3.83
N ARG A 228 12.15 5.43 -2.64
CA ARG A 228 12.91 5.66 -1.39
C ARG A 228 12.76 7.09 -0.86
N GLY A 229 11.58 7.68 -1.04
CA GLY A 229 11.23 9.03 -0.57
C GLY A 229 11.37 10.13 -1.63
N ILE A 230 12.02 9.88 -2.77
CA ILE A 230 12.17 10.87 -3.86
C ILE A 230 10.91 11.01 -4.74
N GLY A 231 9.97 10.07 -4.65
CA GLY A 231 8.74 10.05 -5.43
C GLY A 231 8.85 9.39 -6.81
N LEU A 232 7.71 9.19 -7.46
CA LEU A 232 7.60 8.42 -8.71
C LEU A 232 8.30 9.10 -9.90
N GLY A 233 8.11 10.40 -10.08
CA GLY A 233 8.69 11.13 -11.22
C GLY A 233 10.22 11.07 -11.25
N GLU A 234 10.85 11.24 -10.10
CA GLU A 234 12.31 11.15 -9.96
C GLU A 234 12.83 9.72 -10.13
N LYS A 235 12.09 8.72 -9.62
CA LYS A 235 12.39 7.30 -9.89
C LYS A 235 12.34 6.97 -11.39
N LEU A 236 11.38 7.50 -12.14
CA LEU A 236 11.30 7.30 -13.59
C LEU A 236 12.45 8.02 -14.34
N LYS A 237 12.88 9.20 -13.89
CA LYS A 237 14.11 9.83 -14.41
C LYS A 237 15.35 8.96 -14.15
N ALA A 238 15.46 8.38 -12.95
CA ALA A 238 16.57 7.48 -12.61
C ALA A 238 16.57 6.20 -13.47
N TYR A 239 15.39 5.69 -13.84
CA TYR A 239 15.27 4.59 -14.81
C TYR A 239 15.74 4.99 -16.21
N ASN A 240 15.38 6.18 -16.70
CA ASN A 240 15.87 6.67 -18.00
C ASN A 240 17.40 6.81 -18.02
N LEU A 241 18.02 7.27 -16.91
CA LEU A 241 19.48 7.33 -16.81
C LEU A 241 20.14 5.94 -16.79
N GLN A 242 19.50 4.95 -16.16
CA GLN A 242 19.96 3.56 -16.18
C GLN A 242 19.88 2.95 -17.59
N ASP A 243 18.81 3.26 -18.33
CA ASP A 243 18.64 2.81 -19.73
C ASP A 243 19.65 3.49 -20.68
N LEU A 244 20.17 4.67 -20.29
CA LEU A 244 21.28 5.37 -20.96
C LEU A 244 22.67 4.87 -20.53
N GLY A 245 22.74 3.90 -19.61
CA GLY A 245 23.97 3.22 -19.19
C GLY A 245 24.55 3.63 -17.83
N SER A 246 23.92 4.56 -17.10
CA SER A 246 24.39 4.93 -15.75
C SER A 246 24.06 3.85 -14.72
N ASP A 247 24.97 3.62 -13.78
CA ASP A 247 24.70 2.70 -12.67
C ASP A 247 23.66 3.29 -11.68
N THR A 248 23.04 2.45 -10.84
CA THR A 248 21.97 2.91 -9.92
C THR A 248 22.45 3.98 -8.92
N VAL A 249 23.73 4.04 -8.59
CA VAL A 249 24.32 5.05 -7.69
C VAL A 249 24.59 6.34 -8.47
N GLU A 250 25.21 6.23 -9.64
CA GLU A 250 25.47 7.34 -10.57
C GLU A 250 24.17 8.07 -10.96
N ALA A 251 23.12 7.34 -11.34
CA ALA A 251 21.82 7.91 -11.67
C ALA A 251 21.22 8.74 -10.50
N ASN A 252 21.43 8.32 -9.25
CA ASN A 252 21.00 9.11 -8.08
C ASN A 252 21.89 10.34 -7.85
N ILE A 253 23.21 10.22 -8.06
CA ILE A 253 24.15 11.35 -7.95
C ILE A 253 23.85 12.42 -9.00
N LEU A 254 23.60 12.03 -10.26
CA LEU A 254 23.23 12.93 -11.35
C LEU A 254 21.95 13.71 -11.06
N LEU A 255 20.97 13.05 -10.44
CA LEU A 255 19.71 13.67 -9.99
C LEU A 255 19.83 14.38 -8.62
N ARG A 256 21.00 14.35 -7.98
CA ARG A 256 21.30 14.92 -6.64
C ARG A 256 20.44 14.34 -5.51
N HIS A 257 20.00 13.09 -5.65
CA HIS A 257 19.18 12.38 -4.66
C HIS A 257 20.02 11.66 -3.60
N PRO A 258 19.58 11.62 -2.34
CA PRO A 258 20.19 10.77 -1.33
C PRO A 258 19.93 9.29 -1.64
N ALA A 259 20.86 8.40 -1.26
CA ALA A 259 20.75 6.96 -1.52
C ALA A 259 19.53 6.29 -0.83
N ASP A 260 19.03 6.89 0.24
CA ASP A 260 17.77 6.57 0.90
C ASP A 260 17.29 7.80 1.69
N ALA A 261 16.09 8.33 1.41
CA ALA A 261 15.48 9.45 2.14
C ALA A 261 14.42 9.00 3.16
N ARG A 262 14.19 7.69 3.29
CA ARG A 262 13.07 7.14 4.07
C ARG A 262 13.26 7.32 5.58
N SER A 263 12.14 7.56 6.26
CA SER A 263 12.01 7.39 7.70
C SER A 263 11.05 6.24 7.99
N TYR A 264 11.33 5.49 9.06
CA TYR A 264 10.49 4.38 9.51
C TYR A 264 9.72 4.68 10.81
N GLY A 265 9.91 5.86 11.41
CA GLY A 265 9.20 6.25 12.63
C GLY A 265 7.67 6.27 12.47
N LEU A 266 7.16 6.58 11.26
CA LEU A 266 5.73 6.45 10.95
C LEU A 266 5.25 4.99 11.06
N ALA A 267 6.06 3.99 10.68
CA ALA A 267 5.69 2.60 10.86
C ALA A 267 5.70 2.19 12.34
N THR A 268 6.68 2.65 13.12
CA THR A 268 6.71 2.45 14.58
C THR A 268 5.46 3.03 15.24
N ALA A 269 5.10 4.27 14.90
CA ALA A 269 3.91 4.94 15.41
C ALA A 269 2.60 4.21 15.02
N MET A 270 2.45 3.78 13.76
CA MET A 270 1.29 3.01 13.30
C MET A 270 1.18 1.65 14.01
N LEU A 271 2.29 0.96 14.26
CA LEU A 271 2.29 -0.31 15.00
C LEU A 271 1.90 -0.12 16.47
N ARG A 272 2.39 0.95 17.11
CA ARG A 272 2.01 1.34 18.47
C ARG A 272 0.51 1.63 18.58
N ASP A 273 -0.04 2.38 17.63
CA ASP A 273 -1.48 2.64 17.58
C ASP A 273 -2.31 1.36 17.35
N LEU A 274 -1.81 0.39 16.56
CA LEU A 274 -2.39 -0.94 16.41
C LEU A 274 -2.21 -1.85 17.65
N GLY A 275 -1.79 -1.29 18.79
CA GLY A 275 -1.61 -2.01 20.05
C GLY A 275 -0.41 -2.97 20.06
N GLN A 276 0.52 -2.84 19.12
CA GLN A 276 1.68 -3.73 19.02
C GLN A 276 2.85 -3.19 19.85
N SER A 277 3.47 -4.08 20.62
CA SER A 277 4.72 -3.84 21.36
C SER A 277 5.82 -4.83 20.99
N GLU A 278 5.46 -6.03 20.52
CA GLU A 278 6.38 -7.09 20.11
C GLU A 278 5.99 -7.60 18.73
N ILE A 279 6.94 -7.76 17.82
CA ILE A 279 6.69 -8.17 16.43
C ILE A 279 7.68 -9.23 15.92
N ARG A 280 7.29 -9.97 14.89
CA ARG A 280 8.20 -10.76 14.05
C ARG A 280 8.33 -10.06 12.70
N LEU A 281 9.50 -9.48 12.41
CA LEU A 281 9.69 -8.57 11.29
C LEU A 281 10.17 -9.28 10.01
N LEU A 282 9.36 -9.22 8.95
CA LEU A 282 9.64 -9.81 7.64
C LEU A 282 10.55 -8.90 6.79
N THR A 283 11.87 -9.01 7.00
CA THR A 283 12.89 -8.17 6.35
C THR A 283 14.23 -8.87 6.12
N ASN A 284 14.90 -8.47 5.03
CA ASN A 284 16.33 -8.73 4.80
C ASN A 284 17.19 -7.47 4.97
N ASN A 285 16.57 -6.28 5.05
CA ASN A 285 17.32 -5.06 5.32
C ASN A 285 17.62 -5.01 6.84
N PRO A 286 18.91 -5.04 7.26
CA PRO A 286 19.29 -4.90 8.67
C PRO A 286 18.82 -3.56 9.26
N ASP A 287 19.00 -2.47 8.53
CA ASP A 287 18.70 -1.11 9.01
C ASP A 287 17.20 -0.95 9.35
N LYS A 288 16.31 -1.72 8.70
CA LYS A 288 14.87 -1.77 9.02
C LYS A 288 14.56 -2.40 10.38
N VAL A 289 15.40 -3.31 10.88
CA VAL A 289 15.20 -3.95 12.20
C VAL A 289 15.34 -2.88 13.28
N ARG A 290 16.51 -2.23 13.35
CA ARG A 290 16.76 -1.15 14.31
C ARG A 290 15.85 0.07 14.09
N ALA A 291 15.50 0.38 12.84
CA ALA A 291 14.66 1.56 12.56
C ALA A 291 13.19 1.39 12.93
N VAL A 292 12.64 0.17 13.03
CA VAL A 292 11.26 -0.02 13.52
C VAL A 292 11.18 -0.05 15.04
N GLU A 293 12.24 -0.49 15.74
CA GLU A 293 12.24 -0.51 17.20
C GLU A 293 12.00 0.89 17.79
N GLY A 294 12.48 1.93 17.11
CA GLY A 294 12.29 3.33 17.49
C GLY A 294 13.39 3.83 18.44
N PRO A 295 13.42 5.14 18.75
CA PRO A 295 14.44 5.72 19.59
C PRO A 295 14.49 5.14 21.01
N ASN A 296 13.35 4.72 21.57
CA ASN A 296 13.24 4.22 22.94
C ASN A 296 12.83 2.73 22.99
N ARG A 297 13.00 1.98 21.89
CA ARG A 297 12.52 0.59 21.74
C ARG A 297 11.01 0.48 22.01
N GLU A 298 10.24 1.40 21.44
CA GLU A 298 8.79 1.41 21.48
C GLU A 298 8.18 0.12 20.90
N ILE A 299 8.87 -0.49 19.92
CA ILE A 299 8.59 -1.83 19.40
C ILE A 299 9.79 -2.73 19.67
N VAL A 300 9.54 -3.99 20.03
CA VAL A 300 10.56 -5.03 20.19
C VAL A 300 10.47 -6.00 19.01
N VAL A 301 11.54 -6.16 18.23
CA VAL A 301 11.61 -7.22 17.22
C VAL A 301 12.05 -8.51 17.91
N LYS A 302 11.16 -9.49 18.06
CA LYS A 302 11.49 -10.81 18.65
C LYS A 302 12.22 -11.71 17.67
N GLU A 303 11.78 -11.71 16.42
CA GLU A 303 12.36 -12.51 15.34
C GLU A 303 12.43 -11.69 14.06
N ARG A 304 13.52 -11.85 13.32
CA ARG A 304 13.62 -11.44 11.93
C ARG A 304 13.25 -12.62 11.04
N VAL A 305 12.18 -12.49 10.27
CA VAL A 305 11.76 -13.48 9.27
C VAL A 305 12.36 -13.10 7.92
N ALA A 306 12.96 -14.06 7.22
CA ALA A 306 13.62 -13.82 5.94
C ALA A 306 12.63 -13.71 4.77
N MET A 307 12.76 -12.64 3.98
CA MET A 307 11.99 -12.40 2.77
C MET A 307 12.77 -12.95 1.55
N VAL A 308 12.87 -14.27 1.42
CA VAL A 308 13.61 -14.90 0.31
C VAL A 308 12.84 -14.70 -1.02
N PRO A 309 13.47 -14.14 -2.08
CA PRO A 309 12.83 -13.96 -3.40
C PRO A 309 12.26 -15.26 -3.97
N LEU A 310 11.08 -15.19 -4.59
CA LEU A 310 10.41 -16.38 -5.14
C LEU A 310 11.24 -17.05 -6.25
N ALA A 311 11.90 -16.25 -7.08
CA ALA A 311 12.77 -16.72 -8.16
C ALA A 311 13.90 -17.65 -7.68
N TRP A 312 14.37 -17.49 -6.44
CA TRP A 312 15.44 -18.30 -5.85
C TRP A 312 14.92 -19.62 -5.24
N ARG A 313 13.62 -19.70 -4.90
CA ARG A 313 12.99 -20.94 -4.38
C ARG A 313 12.66 -21.97 -5.47
N GLY A 314 13.14 -21.76 -6.71
CA GLY A 314 12.99 -22.68 -7.84
C GLY A 314 11.57 -22.78 -8.43
N LYS A 315 10.56 -22.10 -7.88
CA LYS A 315 9.17 -22.16 -8.34
C LYS A 315 8.54 -20.76 -8.45
N GLY A 316 8.26 -20.34 -9.68
CA GLY A 316 7.77 -18.98 -9.97
C GLY A 316 8.88 -17.92 -9.88
N GLY A 317 8.48 -16.68 -9.63
CA GLY A 317 9.37 -15.53 -9.50
C GLY A 317 9.63 -14.76 -10.80
N ILE A 318 9.75 -13.43 -10.72
CA ILE A 318 10.26 -12.58 -11.78
C ILE A 318 11.73 -12.95 -12.04
N LYS A 319 12.01 -13.39 -13.28
CA LYS A 319 13.36 -13.70 -13.75
C LYS A 319 13.69 -12.74 -14.89
N SER A 320 14.52 -11.75 -14.58
CA SER A 320 15.04 -10.75 -15.52
C SER A 320 16.48 -10.39 -15.17
N HIS A 321 17.21 -9.78 -16.10
CA HIS A 321 18.56 -9.28 -15.84
C HIS A 321 18.52 -8.18 -14.77
N GLU A 322 17.55 -7.28 -14.91
CA GLU A 322 17.36 -6.08 -14.11
C GLU A 322 17.01 -6.40 -12.65
N VAL A 323 16.17 -7.41 -12.38
CA VAL A 323 15.95 -7.91 -11.00
C VAL A 323 17.24 -8.51 -10.44
N GLY A 324 18.02 -9.23 -11.26
CA GLY A 324 19.32 -9.78 -10.85
C GLY A 324 20.30 -8.70 -10.39
N GLU A 325 20.48 -7.65 -11.18
CA GLU A 325 21.35 -6.51 -10.87
C GLU A 325 20.86 -5.69 -9.67
N TYR A 326 19.54 -5.51 -9.56
CA TYR A 326 18.91 -4.85 -8.42
C TYR A 326 19.10 -5.63 -7.11
N LEU A 327 18.93 -6.96 -7.14
CA LEU A 327 19.20 -7.82 -5.98
C LEU A 327 20.68 -7.86 -5.63
N ARG A 328 21.57 -7.95 -6.62
CA ARG A 328 23.03 -7.86 -6.43
C ARG A 328 23.40 -6.54 -5.72
N THR A 329 22.87 -5.43 -6.20
CA THR A 329 23.07 -4.09 -5.62
C THR A 329 22.58 -4.00 -4.18
N LYS A 330 21.43 -4.61 -3.83
CA LYS A 330 20.94 -4.69 -2.43
C LYS A 330 21.93 -5.42 -1.50
N ILE A 331 22.56 -6.49 -1.99
CA ILE A 331 23.45 -7.34 -1.21
C ILE A 331 24.82 -6.66 -1.08
N GLU A 332 25.49 -6.42 -2.21
CA GLU A 332 26.88 -5.94 -2.26
C GLU A 332 27.02 -4.48 -1.79
N LYS A 333 26.17 -3.58 -2.30
CA LYS A 333 26.29 -2.13 -2.02
C LYS A 333 25.44 -1.68 -0.83
N MET A 334 24.47 -2.48 -0.36
CA MET A 334 23.50 -2.09 0.68
C MET A 334 23.34 -3.11 1.81
N GLY A 335 24.22 -4.12 1.91
CA GLY A 335 24.34 -5.01 3.08
C GLY A 335 23.09 -5.81 3.44
N HIS A 336 22.20 -6.10 2.49
CA HIS A 336 21.01 -6.91 2.77
C HIS A 336 21.39 -8.35 3.12
N MET A 337 20.76 -8.90 4.16
CA MET A 337 20.96 -10.27 4.65
C MET A 337 20.28 -11.31 3.75
N LEU A 338 20.76 -11.42 2.51
CA LEU A 338 20.39 -12.44 1.55
C LEU A 338 21.66 -13.21 1.15
N SER A 339 21.78 -14.45 1.61
CA SER A 339 22.65 -15.42 0.95
C SER A 339 22.00 -15.80 -0.38
N MET A 340 22.74 -15.65 -1.48
CA MET A 340 22.37 -16.39 -2.69
C MET A 340 22.56 -17.87 -2.38
N GLU A 341 21.47 -18.63 -2.26
CA GLU A 341 21.57 -20.09 -2.31
C GLU A 341 21.97 -20.44 -3.75
N THR A 342 23.23 -20.84 -3.92
CA THR A 342 23.70 -21.48 -5.14
C THR A 342 22.91 -22.77 -5.30
N ALA A 343 22.05 -22.81 -6.33
CA ALA A 343 21.35 -24.02 -6.76
C ALA A 343 22.33 -25.03 -7.38
#